data_AF-A0A355KU21-F1
#
_entry.id   AF-A0A355KU21-F1
#
_cell.length_a   1.000
_cell.length_b   1.000
_cell.length_c   1.000
_cell.angle_alpha   90.00
_cell.angle_beta   90.00
_cell.angle_gamma   90.00
#
_symmetry.space_group_name_H-M   'P 1'
#
loop_
_entity.id
_entity.type
_entity.pdbx_description
1 polymer ?
#
loop_
_entity_poly.entity_id
_entity_poly.type
_entity_poly.pdbx_seq_one_letter_code
_entity_poly.pdbx_strand_id
1 'polypeptide(L)'
;MAVIFLSELAQKLFVWNTEELKTLSESSAIVRNEQSGEIMIKKRLDNINVEIMQKLCSIRHRNLAAVIKVTKENGSFYSYSEFVPGRSIQSYIDEGKIFSEEEALKIALQICDGLEKLHSNGIIHRDITAANIILSYDGNVKIIDYGIARTAKENASRDTYILGTAGYAAPEQFGFSQTDERTDIYAVGVLVNMLLTGKFPNEEMCSGRFKRIVKRCTSMDSSDRFSSVNELKSELSGPKVFLKNDDGFPGFRSQNLIIKILASLIYFIIIFIDCALVSSTYTGKGLFRAVLQCINLTVAFAVPFCLICNPYDLQGKIKHFSAMKDSTKIAIRVIFSIIFLLGGFFIMLSLF
;
A
#
# COMPACT_ATOMS: atom_id res chain seq x y z
N MET A 1 49.77 -1.92 -13.31
CA MET A 1 48.81 -1.25 -14.21
C MET A 1 48.46 -2.13 -15.42
N ALA A 2 49.44 -2.66 -16.18
CA ALA A 2 49.19 -3.57 -17.30
C ALA A 2 48.49 -4.90 -16.94
N VAL A 3 48.76 -5.47 -15.76
CA VAL A 3 48.13 -6.73 -15.31
C VAL A 3 46.64 -6.56 -14.98
N ILE A 4 46.25 -5.42 -14.40
CA ILE A 4 44.85 -5.08 -14.11
C ILE A 4 44.09 -4.78 -15.42
N PHE A 5 44.76 -4.09 -16.35
CA PHE A 5 44.20 -3.81 -17.67
C PHE A 5 44.01 -5.08 -18.50
N LEU A 6 44.94 -6.04 -18.41
CA LEU A 6 44.83 -7.35 -19.05
C LEU A 6 43.75 -8.23 -18.42
N SER A 7 43.51 -8.17 -17.10
CA SER A 7 42.40 -8.92 -16.48
C SER A 7 41.03 -8.35 -16.86
N GLU A 8 40.90 -7.03 -16.95
CA GLU A 8 39.65 -6.39 -17.42
C GLU A 8 39.40 -6.62 -18.92
N LEU A 9 40.45 -6.59 -19.76
CA LEU A 9 40.33 -6.95 -21.17
C LEU A 9 40.00 -8.44 -21.36
N ALA A 10 40.62 -9.32 -20.56
CA ALA A 10 40.34 -10.75 -20.59
C ALA A 10 38.88 -11.03 -20.19
N GLN A 11 38.33 -10.37 -19.17
CA GLN A 11 36.92 -10.51 -18.80
C GLN A 11 35.94 -10.01 -19.90
N LYS A 12 36.37 -9.03 -20.71
CA LYS A 12 35.59 -8.51 -21.85
C LYS A 12 35.67 -9.37 -23.10
N LEU A 13 36.76 -10.11 -23.32
CA LEU A 13 37.02 -10.88 -24.55
C LEU A 13 36.84 -12.40 -24.41
N PHE A 14 36.81 -12.95 -23.19
CA PHE A 14 36.62 -14.38 -22.99
C PHE A 14 35.13 -14.75 -23.07
N VAL A 15 34.83 -15.74 -23.94
CA VAL A 15 33.60 -16.51 -23.86
C VAL A 15 33.57 -17.13 -22.46
N TRP A 16 32.58 -16.81 -21.65
CA TRP A 16 32.42 -17.42 -20.35
C TRP A 16 31.99 -18.87 -20.56
N ASN A 17 32.95 -19.79 -20.48
CA ASN A 17 32.63 -21.20 -20.51
C ASN A 17 31.86 -21.54 -19.24
N THR A 18 30.64 -22.02 -19.45
CA THR A 18 29.74 -22.36 -18.36
C THR A 18 29.17 -23.73 -18.58
N GLU A 19 29.26 -24.57 -17.56
CA GLU A 19 28.60 -25.86 -17.49
C GLU A 19 27.17 -25.66 -16.99
N GLU A 20 26.18 -26.23 -17.67
CA GLU A 20 24.80 -26.21 -17.20
C GLU A 20 24.62 -27.27 -16.10
N LEU A 21 24.21 -26.82 -14.90
CA LEU A 21 23.95 -27.71 -13.77
C LEU A 21 22.50 -28.16 -13.72
N LYS A 22 21.56 -27.25 -14.03
CA LYS A 22 20.12 -27.51 -13.95
C LYS A 22 19.33 -26.53 -14.80
N THR A 23 18.48 -27.04 -15.68
CA THR A 23 17.49 -26.25 -16.40
C THR A 23 16.37 -25.80 -15.44
N LEU A 24 16.02 -24.52 -15.48
CA LEU A 24 14.91 -23.94 -14.70
C LEU A 24 13.69 -23.68 -15.58
N SER A 25 13.89 -23.24 -16.82
CA SER A 25 12.86 -23.03 -17.84
C SER A 25 13.48 -23.13 -19.24
N GLU A 26 12.66 -22.98 -20.29
CA GLU A 26 13.14 -22.90 -21.68
C GLU A 26 14.14 -21.76 -21.93
N SER A 27 14.14 -20.75 -21.07
CA SER A 27 14.98 -19.56 -21.21
C SER A 27 15.97 -19.36 -20.07
N SER A 28 15.97 -20.21 -19.04
CA SER A 28 16.81 -20.02 -17.86
C SER A 28 17.37 -21.33 -17.29
N ALA A 29 18.63 -21.26 -16.83
CA ALA A 29 19.32 -22.39 -16.24
C ALA A 29 20.28 -21.93 -15.13
N ILE A 30 20.51 -22.82 -14.17
CA ILE A 30 21.62 -22.72 -13.22
C ILE A 30 22.87 -23.21 -13.93
N VAL A 31 23.92 -22.40 -13.91
CA VAL A 31 25.19 -22.70 -14.56
C VAL A 31 26.35 -22.52 -13.58
N ARG A 32 27.46 -23.20 -13.85
CA ARG A 32 28.72 -23.02 -13.15
C ARG A 32 29.74 -22.42 -14.10
N ASN A 33 30.45 -21.39 -13.66
CA ASN A 33 31.62 -20.90 -14.37
C ASN A 33 32.75 -21.93 -14.26
N GLU A 34 33.26 -22.42 -15.39
CA GLU A 34 34.29 -23.47 -15.39
C GLU A 34 35.63 -23.00 -14.79
N GLN A 35 35.91 -21.70 -14.83
CA GLN A 35 37.18 -21.14 -14.38
C GLN A 35 37.15 -20.76 -12.90
N SER A 36 36.08 -20.10 -12.44
CA SER A 36 35.95 -19.66 -11.05
C SER A 36 35.24 -20.68 -10.15
N GLY A 37 34.51 -21.63 -10.72
CA GLY A 37 33.62 -22.53 -9.98
C GLY A 37 32.34 -21.86 -9.46
N GLU A 38 32.11 -20.58 -9.77
CA GLU A 38 30.98 -19.79 -9.28
C GLU A 38 29.65 -20.26 -9.90
N ILE A 39 28.62 -20.39 -9.07
CA ILE A 39 27.27 -20.77 -9.50
C ILE A 39 26.45 -19.51 -9.80
N MET A 40 25.76 -19.51 -10.94
CA MET A 40 25.02 -18.35 -11.44
C MET A 40 23.72 -18.79 -12.13
N ILE A 41 22.86 -17.81 -12.38
CA ILE A 41 21.69 -17.97 -13.24
C ILE A 41 22.01 -17.40 -14.62
N LYS A 42 21.92 -18.24 -15.66
CA LYS A 42 21.96 -17.84 -17.05
C LYS A 42 20.52 -17.71 -17.56
N LYS A 43 20.15 -16.55 -18.11
CA LYS A 43 18.82 -16.31 -18.69
C LYS A 43 18.92 -15.66 -20.07
N ARG A 44 18.23 -16.23 -21.06
CA ARG A 44 18.10 -15.65 -22.41
C ARG A 44 17.28 -14.36 -22.32
N LEU A 45 17.74 -13.32 -23.00
CA LEU A 45 17.09 -12.01 -23.06
C LEU A 45 16.44 -11.77 -24.41
N ASP A 46 15.29 -11.11 -24.38
CA ASP A 46 14.72 -10.47 -25.56
C ASP A 46 15.42 -9.12 -25.82
N ASN A 47 15.49 -8.71 -27.09
CA ASN A 47 16.26 -7.52 -27.51
C ASN A 47 15.87 -6.22 -26.77
N ILE A 48 14.62 -6.11 -26.30
CA ILE A 48 14.12 -4.93 -25.57
C ILE A 48 14.80 -4.76 -24.20
N ASN A 49 15.28 -5.85 -23.59
CA ASN A 49 15.74 -5.84 -22.20
C ASN A 49 17.27 -5.71 -22.06
N VAL A 50 18.02 -5.79 -23.16
CA VAL A 50 19.49 -5.79 -23.12
C VAL A 50 20.05 -4.52 -22.49
N GLU A 51 19.54 -3.35 -22.85
CA GLU A 51 20.03 -2.06 -22.32
C GLU A 51 19.78 -1.93 -20.81
N ILE A 52 18.62 -2.36 -20.34
CA ILE A 52 18.25 -2.30 -18.91
C ILE A 52 19.10 -3.29 -18.11
N MET A 53 19.29 -4.49 -18.63
CA MET A 53 20.15 -5.50 -18.00
C MET A 53 21.62 -5.02 -17.93
N GLN A 54 22.10 -4.30 -18.95
CA GLN A 54 23.43 -3.67 -18.91
C GLN A 54 23.52 -2.57 -17.84
N LYS A 55 22.48 -1.75 -17.66
CA LYS A 55 22.43 -0.77 -16.56
C LYS A 55 22.47 -1.46 -15.21
N LEU A 56 21.70 -2.53 -15.03
CA LEU A 56 21.66 -3.35 -13.81
C LEU A 56 23.01 -3.97 -13.45
N CYS A 57 23.92 -4.18 -14.41
CA CYS A 57 25.29 -4.63 -14.11
C CYS A 57 26.05 -3.70 -13.15
N SER A 58 25.72 -2.40 -13.13
CA SER A 58 26.34 -1.40 -12.26
C SER A 58 25.60 -1.19 -10.92
N ILE A 59 24.44 -1.80 -10.76
CA ILE A 59 23.61 -1.66 -9.56
C ILE A 59 23.90 -2.81 -8.61
N ARG A 60 24.25 -2.48 -7.37
CA ARG A 60 24.47 -3.43 -6.28
C ARG A 60 23.64 -3.02 -5.08
N HIS A 61 22.90 -3.97 -4.53
CA HIS A 61 22.09 -3.78 -3.33
C HIS A 61 21.86 -5.12 -2.63
N ARG A 62 21.78 -5.12 -1.31
CA ARG A 62 21.60 -6.36 -0.52
C ARG A 62 20.28 -7.08 -0.84
N ASN A 63 19.26 -6.34 -1.23
CA ASN A 63 17.92 -6.87 -1.54
C ASN A 63 17.64 -7.08 -3.04
N LEU A 64 18.67 -6.98 -3.88
CA LEU A 64 18.60 -7.22 -5.31
C LEU A 64 19.60 -8.33 -5.67
N ALA A 65 19.19 -9.29 -6.48
CA ALA A 65 20.15 -10.22 -7.09
C ALA A 65 21.02 -9.45 -8.09
N ALA A 66 22.34 -9.57 -7.97
CA ALA A 66 23.25 -8.84 -8.84
C ALA A 66 23.20 -9.38 -10.27
N VAL A 67 23.03 -8.49 -11.26
CA VAL A 67 23.35 -8.81 -12.65
C VAL A 67 24.86 -8.68 -12.80
N ILE A 68 25.50 -9.77 -13.17
CA ILE A 68 26.97 -9.88 -13.26
C ILE A 68 27.42 -9.44 -14.65
N LYS A 69 26.78 -9.98 -15.69
CA LYS A 69 27.16 -9.73 -17.08
C LYS A 69 25.96 -9.89 -18.02
N VAL A 70 26.01 -9.16 -19.12
CA VAL A 70 25.15 -9.36 -20.29
C VAL A 70 26.06 -9.59 -21.50
N THR A 71 25.82 -10.64 -22.26
CA THR A 71 26.65 -11.03 -23.41
C THR A 71 25.81 -11.60 -24.54
N LYS A 72 26.39 -11.65 -25.75
CA LYS A 72 25.76 -12.28 -26.91
C LYS A 72 26.45 -13.61 -27.20
N GLU A 73 25.67 -14.67 -27.31
CA GLU A 73 26.13 -16.03 -27.60
C GLU A 73 25.23 -16.65 -28.67
N ASN A 74 25.81 -17.24 -29.71
CA ASN A 74 25.08 -17.92 -30.78
C ASN A 74 23.90 -17.11 -31.36
N GLY A 75 24.08 -15.79 -31.50
CA GLY A 75 23.06 -14.89 -32.04
C GLY A 75 22.03 -14.36 -31.04
N SER A 76 21.96 -14.91 -29.82
CA SER A 76 21.03 -14.50 -28.76
C SER A 76 21.74 -13.77 -27.62
N PHE A 77 21.04 -12.87 -26.92
CA PHE A 77 21.58 -12.22 -25.72
C PHE A 77 21.26 -13.05 -24.47
N TYR A 78 22.20 -13.08 -23.53
CA TYR A 78 22.08 -13.75 -22.26
C TYR A 78 22.52 -12.81 -21.13
N SER A 79 21.83 -12.92 -20.00
CA SER A 79 22.26 -12.36 -18.73
C SER A 79 22.78 -13.45 -17.80
N TYR A 80 23.81 -13.12 -17.06
CA TYR A 80 24.37 -13.89 -15.97
C TYR A 80 24.11 -13.12 -14.68
N SER A 81 23.38 -13.74 -13.75
CA SER A 81 22.99 -13.12 -12.49
C SER A 81 23.39 -14.00 -11.31
N GLU A 82 23.50 -13.39 -10.14
CA GLU A 82 23.74 -14.04 -8.87
C GLU A 82 22.75 -15.20 -8.65
N PHE A 83 23.27 -16.38 -8.31
CA PHE A 83 22.46 -17.44 -7.73
C PHE A 83 22.27 -17.14 -6.24
N VAL A 84 21.01 -17.01 -5.80
CA VAL A 84 20.68 -16.72 -4.39
C VAL A 84 20.32 -18.02 -3.67
N PRO A 85 21.14 -18.51 -2.72
CA PRO A 85 20.81 -19.69 -1.93
C PRO A 85 19.63 -19.40 -1.00
N GLY A 86 18.49 -20.06 -1.24
CA GLY A 86 17.27 -19.84 -0.46
C GLY A 86 16.06 -20.48 -1.09
N ARG A 87 14.88 -20.07 -0.62
CA ARG A 87 13.59 -20.52 -1.17
C ARG A 87 12.76 -19.31 -1.59
N SER A 88 12.00 -19.44 -2.67
CA SER A 88 11.06 -18.39 -3.06
C SER A 88 9.91 -18.29 -2.06
N ILE A 89 9.30 -17.11 -1.94
CA ILE A 89 8.09 -16.93 -1.13
C ILE A 89 6.96 -17.82 -1.66
N GLN A 90 6.86 -18.01 -2.98
CA GLN A 90 5.88 -18.92 -3.59
C GLN A 90 6.02 -20.34 -3.03
N SER A 91 7.24 -20.86 -2.93
CA SER A 91 7.50 -22.20 -2.39
C SER A 91 7.04 -22.36 -0.93
N TYR A 92 7.07 -21.29 -0.14
CA TYR A 92 6.52 -21.33 1.22
C TYR A 92 4.98 -21.30 1.21
N ILE A 93 4.38 -20.47 0.36
CA ILE A 93 2.92 -20.36 0.23
C ILE A 93 2.31 -21.68 -0.29
N ASP A 94 2.96 -22.33 -1.26
CA ASP A 94 2.52 -23.62 -1.82
C ASP A 94 2.53 -24.73 -0.76
N GLU A 95 3.42 -24.64 0.23
CA GLU A 95 3.46 -25.53 1.40
C GLU A 95 2.45 -25.14 2.49
N GLY A 96 1.62 -24.12 2.26
CA GLY A 96 0.61 -23.64 3.19
C GLY A 96 1.17 -22.74 4.30
N LYS A 97 2.41 -22.24 4.19
CA LYS A 97 2.96 -21.31 5.18
C LYS A 97 2.22 -19.98 5.12
N ILE A 98 1.68 -19.57 6.27
CA ILE A 98 1.22 -18.21 6.54
C ILE A 98 2.27 -17.50 7.39
N PHE A 99 2.70 -16.32 6.97
CA PHE A 99 3.70 -15.54 7.68
C PHE A 99 3.04 -14.69 8.77
N SER A 100 3.74 -14.53 9.89
CA SER A 100 3.33 -13.59 10.93
C SER A 100 3.39 -12.14 10.41
N GLU A 101 2.64 -11.24 11.06
CA GLU A 101 2.71 -9.80 10.76
C GLU A 101 4.15 -9.25 10.83
N GLU A 102 4.97 -9.76 11.75
CA GLU A 102 6.36 -9.33 11.90
C GLU A 102 7.26 -9.84 10.76
N GLU A 103 7.11 -11.10 10.35
CA GLU A 103 7.83 -11.63 9.18
C GLU A 103 7.41 -10.90 7.90
N ALA A 104 6.10 -10.72 7.70
CA ALA A 104 5.57 -10.02 6.53
C ALA A 104 6.08 -8.57 6.48
N LEU A 105 6.15 -7.88 7.62
CA LEU A 105 6.72 -6.54 7.72
C LEU A 105 8.21 -6.53 7.33
N LYS A 106 9.02 -7.43 7.90
CA LYS A 106 10.46 -7.53 7.60
C LYS A 106 10.71 -7.81 6.12
N ILE A 107 9.89 -8.67 5.51
CA ILE A 107 9.97 -8.98 4.08
C ILE A 107 9.59 -7.75 3.25
N ALA A 108 8.46 -7.11 3.55
CA ALA A 108 7.97 -5.94 2.83
C ALA A 108 8.96 -4.77 2.87
N LEU A 109 9.58 -4.49 4.02
CA LEU A 109 10.57 -3.43 4.15
C LEU A 109 11.81 -3.70 3.29
N GLN A 110 12.32 -4.93 3.28
CA GLN A 110 13.47 -5.30 2.45
C GLN A 110 13.16 -5.24 0.94
N ILE A 111 11.93 -5.60 0.54
CA ILE A 111 11.48 -5.42 -0.85
C ILE A 111 11.44 -3.93 -1.19
N CYS A 112 10.91 -3.09 -0.30
CA CYS A 112 10.90 -1.65 -0.48
C CYS A 112 12.32 -1.07 -0.63
N ASP A 113 13.29 -1.54 0.16
CA ASP A 113 14.70 -1.12 0.04
C ASP A 113 15.30 -1.45 -1.33
N GLY A 114 15.00 -2.65 -1.86
CA GLY A 114 15.41 -3.05 -3.20
C GLY A 114 14.78 -2.20 -4.30
N LEU A 115 13.46 -1.96 -4.20
CA LEU A 115 12.72 -1.15 -5.17
C LEU A 115 13.14 0.32 -5.14
N GLU A 116 13.37 0.91 -3.96
CA GLU A 116 13.91 2.26 -3.81
C GLU A 116 15.22 2.42 -4.60
N LYS A 117 16.09 1.41 -4.55
CA LYS A 117 17.34 1.42 -5.32
C LYS A 117 17.10 1.35 -6.84
N LEU A 118 16.12 0.60 -7.31
CA LEU A 118 15.78 0.54 -8.74
C LEU A 118 15.13 1.84 -9.22
N HIS A 119 14.15 2.34 -8.48
CA HIS A 119 13.38 3.55 -8.77
C HIS A 119 14.28 4.79 -8.81
N SER A 120 15.23 4.91 -7.88
CA SER A 120 16.25 5.99 -7.92
C SER A 120 17.18 5.95 -9.14
N ASN A 121 17.25 4.82 -9.85
CA ASN A 121 17.96 4.68 -11.13
C ASN A 121 17.00 4.75 -12.33
N GLY A 122 15.74 5.17 -12.10
CA GLY A 122 14.70 5.27 -13.12
C GLY A 122 14.23 3.92 -13.66
N ILE A 123 14.44 2.81 -12.94
CA ILE A 123 14.08 1.45 -13.39
C ILE A 123 12.85 0.98 -12.61
N ILE A 124 11.77 0.63 -13.30
CA ILE A 124 10.56 0.01 -12.74
C ILE A 124 10.64 -1.50 -12.94
N HIS A 125 10.38 -2.29 -11.90
CA HIS A 125 10.55 -3.75 -11.94
C HIS A 125 9.45 -4.45 -12.76
N ARG A 126 8.18 -4.11 -12.51
CA ARG A 126 6.95 -4.58 -13.16
C ARG A 126 6.58 -6.05 -12.99
N ASP A 127 7.41 -6.86 -12.33
CA ASP A 127 7.14 -8.29 -12.05
C ASP A 127 7.44 -8.70 -10.61
N ILE A 128 7.01 -7.89 -9.63
CA ILE A 128 7.09 -8.29 -8.23
C ILE A 128 6.03 -9.38 -7.99
N THR A 129 6.48 -10.59 -7.68
CA THR A 129 5.63 -11.76 -7.41
C THR A 129 6.25 -12.62 -6.31
N ALA A 130 5.49 -13.50 -5.67
CA ALA A 130 6.05 -14.41 -4.67
C ALA A 130 7.12 -15.37 -5.25
N ALA A 131 7.08 -15.66 -6.55
CA ALA A 131 8.09 -16.48 -7.23
C ALA A 131 9.42 -15.72 -7.40
N ASN A 132 9.34 -14.40 -7.58
CA ASN A 132 10.49 -13.52 -7.80
C ASN A 132 11.10 -12.93 -6.52
N ILE A 133 10.64 -13.37 -5.34
CA ILE A 133 11.21 -12.99 -4.05
C ILE A 133 11.81 -14.22 -3.39
N ILE A 134 13.12 -14.23 -3.16
CA ILE A 134 13.82 -15.29 -2.43
C ILE A 134 14.07 -14.84 -0.98
N LEU A 135 13.66 -15.70 -0.04
CA LEU A 135 14.16 -15.67 1.33
C LEU A 135 15.41 -16.54 1.39
N SER A 136 16.55 -15.88 1.51
CA SER A 136 17.85 -16.52 1.61
C SER A 136 18.04 -17.20 2.98
N TYR A 137 18.91 -18.20 3.04
CA TYR A 137 19.15 -18.95 4.28
C TYR A 137 19.80 -18.11 5.40
N ASP A 138 20.45 -17.01 5.04
CA ASP A 138 20.98 -15.99 5.96
C ASP A 138 19.92 -14.95 6.39
N GLY A 139 18.65 -15.15 6.01
CA GLY A 139 17.51 -14.34 6.46
C GLY A 139 17.31 -13.03 5.70
N ASN A 140 18.06 -12.80 4.62
CA ASN A 140 17.87 -11.67 3.72
C ASN A 140 16.80 -11.96 2.66
N VAL A 141 16.10 -10.93 2.23
CA VAL A 141 15.16 -11.00 1.11
C VAL A 141 15.84 -10.46 -0.14
N LYS A 142 15.79 -11.20 -1.25
CA LYS A 142 16.29 -10.75 -2.55
C LYS A 142 15.20 -10.79 -3.61
N ILE A 143 15.04 -9.66 -4.30
CA ILE A 143 14.28 -9.58 -5.55
C ILE A 143 15.14 -10.19 -6.64
N ILE A 144 14.56 -11.15 -7.36
CA ILE A 144 15.15 -11.79 -8.53
C ILE A 144 14.34 -11.46 -9.77
N ASP A 145 14.96 -11.67 -10.93
CA ASP A 145 14.35 -11.59 -12.26
C ASP A 145 13.84 -10.21 -12.71
N TYR A 146 14.64 -9.55 -13.53
CA TYR A 146 14.33 -8.25 -14.14
C TYR A 146 13.79 -8.37 -15.57
N GLY A 147 13.25 -9.55 -15.93
CA GLY A 147 12.93 -9.94 -17.32
C GLY A 147 11.92 -9.05 -18.03
N ILE A 148 11.13 -8.24 -17.32
CA ILE A 148 10.24 -7.23 -17.90
C ILE A 148 10.44 -5.85 -17.27
N ALA A 149 11.59 -5.58 -16.66
CA ALA A 149 11.89 -4.27 -16.13
C ALA A 149 11.90 -3.20 -17.23
N ARG A 150 11.72 -1.92 -16.87
CA ARG A 150 11.73 -0.81 -17.83
C ARG A 150 12.34 0.45 -17.25
N THR A 151 12.97 1.27 -18.09
CA THR A 151 13.26 2.66 -17.71
C THR A 151 11.95 3.46 -17.70
N ALA A 152 11.66 4.18 -16.61
CA ALA A 152 10.56 5.14 -16.54
C ALA A 152 10.70 6.17 -17.67
N LYS A 153 9.62 6.44 -18.42
CA LYS A 153 9.60 7.48 -19.45
C LYS A 153 8.70 8.60 -18.97
N GLU A 154 9.16 9.85 -18.97
CA GLU A 154 8.31 10.94 -18.46
C GLU A 154 7.21 11.38 -19.46
N ASN A 155 7.27 10.95 -20.73
CA ASN A 155 6.44 11.49 -21.83
C ASN A 155 5.82 10.44 -22.76
N ALA A 156 5.56 9.21 -22.30
CA ALA A 156 4.94 8.17 -23.14
C ALA A 156 3.46 7.99 -22.81
N SER A 157 2.56 8.15 -23.79
CA SER A 157 1.12 8.15 -23.53
C SER A 157 0.54 6.78 -23.15
N ARG A 158 1.18 5.67 -23.57
CA ARG A 158 0.73 4.29 -23.33
C ARG A 158 1.89 3.29 -23.35
N ASP A 159 1.71 2.16 -22.67
CA ASP A 159 2.57 0.99 -22.84
C ASP A 159 2.16 0.21 -24.10
N THR A 160 3.15 -0.22 -24.88
CA THR A 160 2.96 -0.90 -26.18
C THR A 160 2.66 -2.39 -26.06
N TYR A 161 2.79 -2.99 -24.87
CA TYR A 161 2.66 -4.42 -24.64
C TYR A 161 1.92 -4.70 -23.32
N ILE A 162 0.98 -5.63 -23.35
CA ILE A 162 0.35 -6.20 -22.14
C ILE A 162 1.40 -7.07 -21.45
N LEU A 163 1.71 -6.77 -20.19
CA LEU A 163 2.80 -7.41 -19.43
C LEU A 163 2.37 -7.69 -17.99
N GLY A 164 3.06 -8.61 -17.32
CA GLY A 164 2.89 -8.88 -15.88
C GLY A 164 2.22 -10.22 -15.56
N THR A 165 2.39 -10.68 -14.33
CA THR A 165 1.86 -11.95 -13.85
C THR A 165 0.41 -11.79 -13.35
N ALA A 166 -0.48 -12.71 -13.76
CA ALA A 166 -1.89 -12.68 -13.37
C ALA A 166 -2.06 -12.64 -11.84
N GLY A 167 -2.94 -11.76 -11.35
CA GLY A 167 -3.18 -11.52 -9.92
C GLY A 167 -2.24 -10.50 -9.27
N TYR A 168 -1.01 -10.31 -9.79
CA TYR A 168 -0.05 -9.32 -9.30
C TYR A 168 0.03 -8.06 -10.16
N ALA A 169 -0.22 -8.19 -11.46
CA ALA A 169 -0.10 -7.08 -12.40
C ALA A 169 -1.07 -5.95 -12.06
N ALA A 170 -0.55 -4.73 -12.02
CA ALA A 170 -1.36 -3.55 -11.82
C ALA A 170 -2.25 -3.28 -13.05
N PRO A 171 -3.44 -2.68 -12.89
CA PRO A 171 -4.38 -2.41 -13.99
C PRO A 171 -3.76 -1.69 -15.20
N GLU A 172 -2.82 -0.78 -14.97
CA GLU A 172 -2.10 -0.05 -16.02
C GLU A 172 -1.26 -0.95 -16.94
N GLN A 173 -0.79 -2.11 -16.45
CA GLN A 173 0.04 -3.04 -17.23
C GLN A 173 -0.77 -3.77 -18.32
N PHE A 174 -2.10 -3.66 -18.30
CA PHE A 174 -2.98 -4.15 -19.36
C PHE A 174 -3.21 -3.13 -20.49
N GLY A 175 -2.45 -2.02 -20.51
CA GLY A 175 -2.37 -1.09 -21.65
C GLY A 175 -3.27 0.15 -21.55
N PHE A 176 -3.93 0.38 -20.41
CA PHE A 176 -4.83 1.52 -20.20
C PHE A 176 -4.11 2.81 -19.78
N SER A 177 -2.87 2.71 -19.28
CA SER A 177 -2.07 3.83 -18.80
C SER A 177 -0.59 3.47 -18.74
N GLN A 178 0.27 4.47 -18.50
CA GLN A 178 1.70 4.27 -18.41
C GLN A 178 2.10 3.68 -17.05
N THR A 179 3.04 2.73 -17.06
CA THR A 179 3.65 2.17 -15.84
C THR A 179 4.67 3.13 -15.21
N ASP A 180 4.64 3.22 -13.87
CA ASP A 180 5.60 3.98 -13.06
C ASP A 180 5.87 3.24 -11.73
N GLU A 181 6.53 3.90 -10.78
CA GLU A 181 6.86 3.33 -9.46
C GLU A 181 5.64 2.73 -8.73
N ARG A 182 4.44 3.27 -8.98
CA ARG A 182 3.18 2.86 -8.35
C ARG A 182 2.67 1.53 -8.87
N THR A 183 3.18 1.07 -10.01
CA THR A 183 2.98 -0.28 -10.53
C THR A 183 3.63 -1.31 -9.62
N ASP A 184 4.87 -1.08 -9.17
CA ASP A 184 5.55 -1.98 -8.23
C ASP A 184 4.89 -1.93 -6.84
N ILE A 185 4.42 -0.75 -6.41
CA ILE A 185 3.67 -0.58 -5.15
C ILE A 185 2.40 -1.44 -5.11
N TYR A 186 1.66 -1.51 -6.22
CA TYR A 186 0.49 -2.39 -6.33
C TYR A 186 0.88 -3.85 -6.08
N ALA A 187 1.90 -4.33 -6.78
CA ALA A 187 2.38 -5.71 -6.68
C ALA A 187 2.92 -6.04 -5.28
N VAL A 188 3.60 -5.09 -4.61
CA VAL A 188 3.99 -5.22 -3.20
C VAL A 188 2.76 -5.37 -2.30
N GLY A 189 1.69 -4.60 -2.54
CA GLY A 189 0.43 -4.72 -1.79
C GLY A 189 -0.20 -6.12 -1.91
N VAL A 190 -0.24 -6.65 -3.14
CA VAL A 190 -0.71 -8.03 -3.39
C VAL A 190 0.14 -9.05 -2.65
N LEU A 191 1.47 -8.92 -2.73
CA LEU A 191 2.39 -9.84 -2.08
C LEU A 191 2.27 -9.80 -0.56
N VAL A 192 2.13 -8.61 0.06
CA VAL A 192 1.91 -8.47 1.50
C VAL A 192 0.62 -9.17 1.93
N ASN A 193 -0.45 -9.06 1.14
CA ASN A 193 -1.67 -9.80 1.43
C ASN A 193 -1.43 -11.30 1.40
N MET A 194 -0.77 -11.80 0.35
CA MET A 194 -0.46 -13.21 0.19
C MET A 194 0.43 -13.76 1.30
N LEU A 195 1.40 -12.99 1.80
CA LEU A 195 2.20 -13.39 2.96
C LEU A 195 1.32 -13.63 4.20
N LEU A 196 0.28 -12.82 4.38
CA LEU A 196 -0.59 -12.84 5.56
C LEU A 196 -1.78 -13.79 5.46
N THR A 197 -2.22 -14.15 4.24
CA THR A 197 -3.43 -14.96 4.03
C THR A 197 -3.21 -16.20 3.17
N GLY A 198 -2.08 -16.28 2.45
CA GLY A 198 -1.82 -17.31 1.44
C GLY A 198 -2.66 -17.13 0.16
N LYS A 199 -3.47 -16.07 0.06
CA LYS A 199 -4.43 -15.84 -1.03
C LYS A 199 -4.35 -14.44 -1.60
N PHE A 200 -4.87 -14.27 -2.81
CA PHE A 200 -4.96 -12.96 -3.45
C PHE A 200 -5.97 -12.03 -2.74
N PRO A 201 -5.79 -10.70 -2.79
CA PRO A 201 -6.68 -9.75 -2.10
C PRO A 201 -8.16 -9.82 -2.52
N ASN A 202 -8.46 -10.28 -3.73
CA ASN A 202 -9.81 -10.46 -4.25
C ASN A 202 -10.51 -11.72 -3.69
N GLU A 203 -9.73 -12.75 -3.33
CA GLU A 203 -10.21 -13.97 -2.70
C GLU A 203 -10.36 -13.77 -1.19
N GLU A 204 -9.32 -13.24 -0.55
CA GLU A 204 -9.28 -13.01 0.89
C GLU A 204 -8.39 -11.81 1.24
N MET A 205 -9.01 -10.77 1.79
CA MET A 205 -8.32 -9.57 2.23
C MET A 205 -7.79 -9.77 3.66
N CYS A 206 -6.51 -9.48 3.87
CA CYS A 206 -5.88 -9.50 5.18
C CYS A 206 -6.60 -8.59 6.20
N SER A 207 -6.45 -8.93 7.48
CA SER A 207 -7.02 -8.18 8.60
C SER A 207 -5.96 -7.34 9.32
N GLY A 208 -6.32 -6.70 10.44
CA GLY A 208 -5.37 -5.94 11.24
C GLY A 208 -4.82 -4.69 10.55
N ARG A 209 -3.61 -4.28 10.97
CA ARG A 209 -3.00 -3.00 10.55
C ARG A 209 -2.70 -2.94 9.05
N PHE A 210 -2.39 -4.09 8.44
CA PHE A 210 -1.98 -4.15 7.03
C PHE A 210 -3.14 -3.96 6.07
N LYS A 211 -4.39 -4.22 6.51
CA LYS A 211 -5.58 -4.09 5.66
C LYS A 211 -5.70 -2.73 4.97
N ARG A 212 -5.42 -1.65 5.71
CA ARG A 212 -5.47 -0.29 5.14
C ARG A 212 -4.35 -0.06 4.12
N ILE A 213 -3.14 -0.52 4.44
CA ILE A 213 -1.96 -0.37 3.58
C ILE A 213 -2.16 -1.15 2.29
N VAL A 214 -2.52 -2.44 2.38
CA VAL A 214 -2.81 -3.30 1.23
C VAL A 214 -3.89 -2.69 0.35
N LYS A 215 -5.02 -2.25 0.93
CA LYS A 215 -6.08 -1.60 0.16
C LYS A 215 -5.62 -0.35 -0.59
N ARG A 216 -4.74 0.45 0.01
CA ARG A 216 -4.21 1.65 -0.64
C ARG A 216 -3.23 1.26 -1.76
N CYS A 217 -2.35 0.29 -1.54
CA CYS A 217 -1.47 -0.24 -2.57
C CYS A 217 -2.25 -0.81 -3.76
N THR A 218 -3.29 -1.60 -3.49
CA THR A 218 -4.07 -2.29 -4.52
C THR A 218 -5.24 -1.46 -5.05
N SER A 219 -5.16 -0.13 -4.99
CA SER A 219 -6.19 0.73 -5.60
C SER A 219 -6.15 0.61 -7.13
N MET A 220 -7.34 0.62 -7.75
CA MET A 220 -7.45 0.57 -9.21
C MET A 220 -6.85 1.82 -9.86
N ASP A 221 -7.12 2.99 -9.27
CA ASP A 221 -6.50 4.25 -9.68
C ASP A 221 -5.10 4.35 -9.05
N SER A 222 -4.07 4.55 -9.88
CA SER A 222 -2.70 4.71 -9.40
C SER A 222 -2.50 5.97 -8.57
N SER A 223 -3.32 7.02 -8.75
CA SER A 223 -3.24 8.26 -7.96
C SER A 223 -3.67 8.10 -6.51
N ASP A 224 -4.51 7.11 -6.20
CA ASP A 224 -4.93 6.80 -4.84
C ASP A 224 -3.88 5.99 -4.06
N ARG A 225 -2.88 5.43 -4.76
CA ARG A 225 -1.81 4.62 -4.16
C ARG A 225 -0.81 5.52 -3.42
N PHE A 226 0.19 4.89 -2.80
CA PHE A 226 1.35 5.63 -2.31
C PHE A 226 2.10 6.21 -3.52
N SER A 227 2.57 7.45 -3.39
CA SER A 227 3.26 8.17 -4.46
C SER A 227 4.64 7.60 -4.78
N SER A 228 5.29 6.98 -3.78
CA SER A 228 6.61 6.35 -3.90
C SER A 228 6.74 5.18 -2.91
N VAL A 229 7.73 4.33 -3.15
CA VAL A 229 8.07 3.22 -2.24
C VAL A 229 8.53 3.73 -0.86
N ASN A 230 9.11 4.93 -0.80
CA ASN A 230 9.52 5.55 0.47
C ASN A 230 8.32 5.97 1.34
N GLU A 231 7.23 6.45 0.71
CA GLU A 231 5.97 6.72 1.43
C GLU A 231 5.39 5.41 1.98
N LEU A 232 5.36 4.34 1.18
CA LEU A 232 4.91 3.01 1.62
C LEU A 232 5.76 2.48 2.79
N LYS A 233 7.09 2.55 2.68
CA LYS A 233 8.03 2.11 3.73
C LYS A 233 7.82 2.86 5.04
N SER A 234 7.53 4.15 4.97
CA SER A 234 7.22 4.99 6.15
C SER A 234 5.92 4.54 6.82
N GLU A 235 4.88 4.24 6.04
CA GLU A 235 3.60 3.73 6.58
C GLU A 235 3.73 2.33 7.18
N LEU A 236 4.52 1.45 6.55
CA LEU A 236 4.84 0.12 7.06
C LEU A 236 5.61 0.19 8.40
N SER A 237 6.60 1.08 8.47
CA SER A 237 7.45 1.28 9.66
C SER A 237 6.78 2.11 10.76
N GLY A 238 5.65 2.75 10.45
CA GLY A 238 4.90 3.57 11.39
C GLY A 238 4.56 2.79 12.67
N PRO A 239 4.40 3.49 13.81
CA PRO A 239 4.03 2.86 15.07
C PRO A 239 2.80 1.98 14.85
N LYS A 240 2.67 0.89 15.64
CA LYS A 240 1.42 0.12 15.68
C LYS A 240 0.31 1.10 16.06
N VAL A 241 -0.36 1.65 15.05
CA VAL A 241 -1.60 2.37 15.24
C VAL A 241 -2.51 1.29 15.77
N PHE A 242 -2.73 1.29 17.09
CA PHE A 242 -3.86 0.58 17.67
C PHE A 242 -5.03 1.02 16.83
N LEU A 243 -5.54 0.10 16.00
CA LEU A 243 -6.77 0.33 15.29
C LEU A 243 -7.79 0.58 16.40
N LYS A 244 -8.07 1.86 16.64
CA LYS A 244 -9.25 2.25 17.38
C LYS A 244 -10.39 1.58 16.64
N ASN A 245 -10.97 0.57 17.26
CA ASN A 245 -12.09 -0.19 16.73
C ASN A 245 -13.19 0.80 16.38
N ASP A 246 -13.29 1.21 15.11
CA ASP A 246 -14.27 2.14 14.55
C ASP A 246 -15.25 2.68 15.63
N ASP A 247 -14.78 3.64 16.43
CA ASP A 247 -15.48 4.15 17.61
C ASP A 247 -16.75 4.95 17.23
N GLY A 248 -17.16 4.89 15.97
CA GLY A 248 -18.38 5.49 15.49
C GLY A 248 -19.59 4.92 16.22
N PHE A 249 -20.54 5.80 16.54
CA PHE A 249 -21.84 5.41 17.08
C PHE A 249 -22.50 4.33 16.19
N PRO A 250 -23.22 3.34 16.77
CA PRO A 250 -23.97 2.34 16.03
C PRO A 250 -24.76 2.95 14.87
N GLY A 251 -24.65 2.37 13.66
CA GLY A 251 -25.30 2.90 12.44
C GLY A 251 -24.45 3.87 11.61
N PHE A 252 -23.51 4.62 12.21
CA PHE A 252 -22.59 5.50 11.46
C PHE A 252 -21.28 4.83 11.03
N ARG A 253 -21.06 3.57 11.43
CA ARG A 253 -19.93 2.73 11.02
C ARG A 253 -20.04 2.25 9.57
N SER A 254 -21.24 2.26 9.00
CA SER A 254 -21.46 1.82 7.62
C SER A 254 -21.07 2.90 6.61
N GLN A 255 -20.45 2.52 5.49
CA GLN A 255 -20.19 3.46 4.37
C GLN A 255 -21.46 3.75 3.53
N ASN A 256 -22.55 3.04 3.77
CA ASN A 256 -23.80 3.21 3.04
C ASN A 256 -24.58 4.44 3.54
N LEU A 257 -24.89 5.37 2.63
CA LEU A 257 -25.58 6.62 2.92
C LEU A 257 -26.97 6.41 3.54
N ILE A 258 -27.70 5.37 3.10
CA ILE A 258 -29.05 5.06 3.60
C ILE A 258 -28.99 4.66 5.08
N ILE A 259 -27.99 3.86 5.45
CA ILE A 259 -27.80 3.40 6.83
C ILE A 259 -27.48 4.60 7.76
N LYS A 260 -26.73 5.60 7.26
CA LYS A 260 -26.44 6.83 8.01
C LYS A 260 -27.69 7.71 8.18
N ILE A 261 -28.53 7.81 7.16
CA ILE A 261 -29.80 8.56 7.23
C ILE A 261 -30.75 7.90 8.25
N LEU A 262 -30.89 6.58 8.18
CA LEU A 262 -31.70 5.80 9.14
C LEU A 262 -31.17 5.95 10.58
N ALA A 263 -29.85 5.86 10.78
CA ALA A 263 -29.25 6.08 12.09
C ALA A 263 -29.54 7.48 12.62
N SER A 264 -29.41 8.51 11.78
CA SER A 264 -29.70 9.90 12.16
C SER A 264 -31.15 10.09 12.62
N LEU A 265 -32.11 9.47 11.91
CA LEU A 265 -33.53 9.46 12.27
C LEU A 265 -33.77 8.77 13.62
N ILE A 266 -33.13 7.62 13.87
CA ILE A 266 -33.26 6.89 15.14
C ILE A 266 -32.73 7.73 16.31
N TYR A 267 -31.56 8.34 16.17
CA TYR A 267 -31.01 9.21 17.22
C TYR A 267 -31.87 10.45 17.46
N PHE A 268 -32.44 11.05 16.40
CA PHE A 268 -33.38 12.16 16.54
C PHE A 268 -34.64 11.75 17.32
N ILE A 269 -35.20 10.57 17.03
CA ILE A 269 -36.36 10.03 17.75
C ILE A 269 -36.01 9.77 19.22
N ILE A 270 -34.83 9.21 19.52
CA ILE A 270 -34.38 8.98 20.91
C ILE A 270 -34.30 10.31 21.67
N ILE A 271 -33.69 11.34 21.06
CA ILE A 271 -33.58 12.69 21.65
C ILE A 271 -34.98 13.31 21.84
N PHE A 272 -35.87 13.15 20.85
CA PHE A 272 -37.23 13.68 20.92
C PHE A 272 -38.05 13.01 22.04
N ILE A 273 -37.95 11.69 22.17
CA ILE A 273 -38.62 10.93 23.24
C ILE A 273 -38.07 11.34 24.60
N ASP A 274 -36.74 11.50 24.74
CA ASP A 274 -36.11 11.96 25.98
C ASP A 274 -36.59 13.36 26.38
N CYS A 275 -36.62 14.31 25.43
CA CYS A 275 -37.20 15.63 25.62
C CYS A 275 -38.69 15.59 26.04
N ALA A 276 -39.49 14.71 25.43
CA ALA A 276 -40.93 14.59 25.72
C ALA A 276 -41.21 13.92 27.08
N LEU A 277 -40.42 12.92 27.47
CA LEU A 277 -40.48 12.30 28.81
C LEU A 277 -40.10 13.30 29.90
N VAL A 278 -39.14 14.18 29.61
CA VAL A 278 -38.75 15.27 30.51
C VAL A 278 -39.81 16.37 30.57
N SER A 279 -40.55 16.67 29.50
CA SER A 279 -41.65 17.65 29.61
C SER A 279 -42.84 17.14 30.44
N SER A 280 -43.06 15.82 30.49
CA SER A 280 -44.22 15.21 31.17
C SER A 280 -44.02 14.96 32.68
N THR A 281 -42.80 15.03 33.20
CA THR A 281 -42.48 14.63 34.58
C THR A 281 -42.24 15.80 35.55
N TYR A 282 -42.39 17.06 35.12
CA TYR A 282 -41.88 18.22 35.89
C TYR A 282 -42.88 19.36 36.09
N THR A 283 -44.01 19.06 36.73
CA THR A 283 -45.01 20.05 37.20
C THR A 283 -44.80 20.54 38.65
N GLY A 284 -43.57 20.47 39.22
CA GLY A 284 -43.32 20.83 40.63
C GLY A 284 -41.99 21.54 40.93
N LYS A 285 -42.03 22.54 41.83
CA LYS A 285 -40.93 23.46 42.20
C LYS A 285 -39.91 22.82 43.18
N GLY A 286 -38.60 22.86 42.88
CA GLY A 286 -37.52 22.45 43.81
C GLY A 286 -36.09 22.51 43.24
N LEU A 287 -35.10 22.86 44.07
CA LEU A 287 -33.68 23.09 43.69
C LEU A 287 -33.02 21.86 43.03
N PHE A 288 -33.25 20.67 43.57
CA PHE A 288 -32.69 19.43 43.02
C PHE A 288 -33.15 19.16 41.57
N ARG A 289 -34.39 19.51 41.25
CA ARG A 289 -34.94 19.35 39.90
C ARG A 289 -34.40 20.41 38.93
N ALA A 290 -34.16 21.63 39.41
CA ALA A 290 -33.48 22.67 38.62
C ALA A 290 -32.05 22.25 38.24
N VAL A 291 -31.33 21.62 39.17
CA VAL A 291 -29.98 21.06 38.88
C VAL A 291 -30.06 19.94 37.84
N LEU A 292 -31.02 19.01 37.96
CA LEU A 292 -31.23 17.97 36.94
C LEU A 292 -31.58 18.56 35.57
N GLN A 293 -32.36 19.64 35.54
CA GLN A 293 -32.74 20.35 34.31
C GLN A 293 -31.53 21.02 33.65
N CYS A 294 -30.64 21.65 34.43
CA CYS A 294 -29.39 22.21 33.91
C CYS A 294 -28.47 21.13 33.34
N ILE A 295 -28.36 19.97 34.00
CA ILE A 295 -27.55 18.84 33.50
C ILE A 295 -28.13 18.31 32.19
N ASN A 296 -29.45 18.11 32.11
CA ASN A 296 -30.07 17.59 30.90
C ASN A 296 -29.99 18.56 29.71
N LEU A 297 -30.24 19.86 29.93
CA LEU A 297 -29.98 20.88 28.91
C LEU A 297 -28.52 20.84 28.46
N THR A 298 -27.58 20.74 29.40
CA THR A 298 -26.13 20.69 29.08
C THR A 298 -25.81 19.49 28.19
N VAL A 299 -26.39 18.32 28.43
CA VAL A 299 -26.20 17.12 27.59
C VAL A 299 -26.89 17.27 26.24
N ALA A 300 -28.12 17.79 26.19
CA ALA A 300 -28.85 18.04 24.95
C ALA A 300 -28.14 19.06 24.03
N PHE A 301 -27.46 20.05 24.63
CA PHE A 301 -26.69 21.07 23.91
C PHE A 301 -25.21 20.69 23.66
N ALA A 302 -24.70 19.64 24.30
CA ALA A 302 -23.33 19.16 24.08
C ALA A 302 -23.11 18.62 22.66
N VAL A 303 -24.10 17.94 22.08
CA VAL A 303 -23.98 17.35 20.73
C VAL A 303 -23.87 18.42 19.63
N PRO A 304 -24.74 19.46 19.59
CA PRO A 304 -24.56 20.59 18.68
C PRO A 304 -23.27 21.38 18.94
N PHE A 305 -22.86 21.56 20.20
CA PHE A 305 -21.60 22.23 20.55
C PHE A 305 -20.38 21.50 19.99
N CYS A 306 -20.36 20.17 20.06
CA CYS A 306 -19.33 19.34 19.43
C CYS A 306 -19.31 19.47 17.90
N LEU A 307 -20.45 19.74 17.25
CA LEU A 307 -20.47 19.98 15.81
C LEU A 307 -19.98 21.39 15.44
N ILE A 308 -20.21 22.41 16.29
CA ILE A 308 -19.79 23.79 16.04
C ILE A 308 -18.29 23.98 16.33
N CYS A 309 -17.80 23.47 17.46
CA CYS A 309 -16.46 23.76 17.97
C CYS A 309 -15.36 22.82 17.46
N ASN A 310 -15.69 21.83 16.62
CA ASN A 310 -14.77 20.82 16.08
C ASN A 310 -13.80 20.19 17.11
N PRO A 311 -14.23 19.79 18.32
CA PRO A 311 -13.35 19.09 19.24
C PRO A 311 -12.93 17.76 18.59
N TYR A 312 -11.64 17.42 18.68
CA TYR A 312 -11.09 16.15 18.13
C TYR A 312 -11.25 15.94 16.61
N ASP A 313 -11.38 17.03 15.84
CA ASP A 313 -11.49 17.01 14.38
C ASP A 313 -12.64 16.17 13.80
N LEU A 314 -13.82 16.28 14.41
CA LEU A 314 -15.06 15.67 13.93
C LEU A 314 -15.48 16.17 12.54
N GLN A 315 -15.22 17.44 12.21
CA GLN A 315 -15.56 18.05 10.92
C GLN A 315 -14.66 17.55 9.78
N GLY A 316 -13.36 17.33 10.03
CA GLY A 316 -12.42 16.75 9.05
C GLY A 316 -12.80 15.32 8.63
N LYS A 317 -13.53 14.60 9.48
CA LYS A 317 -14.05 13.25 9.20
C LYS A 317 -15.31 13.26 8.33
N ILE A 318 -15.97 14.40 8.16
CA ILE A 318 -17.15 14.54 7.30
C ILE A 318 -16.69 14.96 5.90
N LYS A 319 -16.54 13.98 5.00
CA LYS A 319 -15.96 14.15 3.65
C LYS A 319 -16.54 15.35 2.88
N HIS A 320 -17.85 15.57 2.94
CA HIS A 320 -18.51 16.69 2.26
C HIS A 320 -18.19 18.04 2.90
N PHE A 321 -18.04 18.10 4.22
CA PHE A 321 -17.70 19.32 4.95
C PHE A 321 -16.22 19.68 4.77
N SER A 322 -15.33 18.68 4.75
CA SER A 322 -13.90 18.86 4.50
C SER A 322 -13.60 19.46 3.11
N ALA A 323 -14.41 19.11 2.10
CA ALA A 323 -14.28 19.56 0.72
C ALA A 323 -14.88 20.95 0.44
N MET A 324 -15.58 21.56 1.40
CA MET A 324 -16.16 22.90 1.23
C MET A 324 -15.09 24.00 1.30
N LYS A 325 -15.33 25.11 0.61
CA LYS A 325 -14.54 26.34 0.76
C LYS A 325 -14.70 26.89 2.17
N ASP A 326 -13.64 27.49 2.71
CA ASP A 326 -13.63 27.95 4.11
C ASP A 326 -14.68 29.03 4.39
N SER A 327 -15.00 29.88 3.40
CA SER A 327 -16.10 30.84 3.49
C SER A 327 -17.47 30.17 3.68
N THR A 328 -17.71 29.03 3.02
CA THR A 328 -18.93 28.24 3.17
C THR A 328 -18.99 27.58 4.55
N LYS A 329 -17.86 27.06 5.06
CA LYS A 329 -17.77 26.49 6.40
C LYS A 329 -18.10 27.55 7.47
N ILE A 330 -17.57 28.76 7.32
CA ILE A 330 -17.84 29.89 8.22
C ILE A 330 -19.32 30.30 8.17
N ALA A 331 -19.90 30.41 6.97
CA ALA A 331 -21.32 30.74 6.82
C ALA A 331 -22.24 29.71 7.50
N ILE A 332 -21.95 28.41 7.32
CA ILE A 332 -22.69 27.33 7.99
C ILE A 332 -22.55 27.46 9.51
N ARG A 333 -21.34 27.74 10.04
CA ARG A 333 -21.12 27.95 11.48
C ARG A 333 -21.95 29.11 12.04
N VAL A 334 -22.01 30.23 11.33
CA VAL A 334 -22.79 31.40 11.75
C VAL A 334 -24.28 31.08 11.76
N ILE A 335 -24.80 30.41 10.72
CA ILE A 335 -26.21 30.02 10.63
C ILE A 335 -26.58 29.06 11.77
N PHE A 336 -25.80 28.00 11.99
CA PHE A 336 -26.05 27.07 13.08
C PHE A 336 -25.95 27.73 14.46
N SER A 337 -25.02 28.68 14.65
CA SER A 337 -24.91 29.44 15.90
C SER A 337 -26.13 30.35 16.14
N ILE A 338 -26.67 30.97 15.08
CA ILE A 338 -27.89 31.77 15.16
C ILE A 338 -29.11 30.87 15.47
N ILE A 339 -29.26 29.74 14.78
CA ILE A 339 -30.34 28.78 15.04
C ILE A 339 -30.25 28.25 16.48
N PHE A 340 -29.04 27.98 16.96
CA PHE A 340 -28.79 27.55 18.34
C PHE A 340 -29.17 28.62 19.37
N LEU A 341 -28.76 29.87 19.15
CA LEU A 341 -29.11 31.00 20.01
C LEU A 341 -30.62 31.27 20.03
N LEU A 342 -31.28 31.24 18.88
CA LEU A 342 -32.73 31.42 18.77
C LEU A 342 -33.47 30.25 19.43
N GLY A 343 -33.05 29.00 19.20
CA GLY A 343 -33.64 27.81 19.82
C GLY A 343 -33.51 27.82 21.34
N GLY A 344 -32.33 28.16 21.87
CA GLY A 344 -32.11 28.33 23.30
C GLY A 344 -32.97 29.45 23.90
N PHE A 345 -33.10 30.57 23.19
CA PHE A 345 -33.94 31.70 23.61
C PHE A 345 -35.43 31.34 23.67
N PHE A 346 -35.96 30.63 22.67
CA PHE A 346 -37.36 30.18 22.67
C PHE A 346 -37.66 29.16 23.77
N ILE A 347 -36.73 28.24 24.05
CA ILE A 347 -36.86 27.29 25.17
C ILE A 347 -36.87 28.04 26.50
N MET A 348 -35.98 29.02 26.69
CA MET A 348 -35.97 29.86 27.89
C MET A 348 -37.28 30.65 28.07
N LEU A 349 -37.84 31.21 26.99
CA LEU A 349 -39.14 31.90 27.00
C LEU A 349 -40.33 30.98 27.31
N SER A 350 -40.24 29.69 26.98
CA SER A 350 -41.28 28.70 27.31
C SER A 350 -41.20 28.19 28.76
N LEU A 351 -40.12 28.52 29.48
CA LEU A 351 -39.85 28.10 30.86
C LEU A 351 -40.15 29.20 31.89
N PHE A 352 -40.42 30.43 31.44
CA PHE A 352 -40.99 31.53 32.22
C PHE A 352 -42.47 31.70 31.86
#